data_AF-A0A6G0ZG68-F1
#
_entry.id   AF-A0A6G0ZG68-F1
#
_cell.length_a   1.000
_cell.length_b   1.000
_cell.length_c   1.000
_cell.angle_alpha   90.00
_cell.angle_beta   90.00
_cell.angle_gamma   90.00
#
_symmetry.space_group_name_H-M   'P 1'
#
loop_
_entity.id
_entity.type
_entity.pdbx_description
1 polymer ?
#
loop_
_entity_poly.entity_id
_entity_poly.type
_entity_poly.pdbx_seq_one_letter_code
_entity_poly.pdbx_strand_id
1 'polypeptide(L)'
;MYVEIYIFGSDQEVVSLMKAVRRNNATGNFSWIGSDGWSARDMVSATNEAEVEGCLSVQPQANPVIGFEEYFLGLTVENNKRNPWFTEFWEEHFQCRYPKSVRTPYNSNYSIECDSKFNLREKIPKFENQLQFVSDSVLAFAHALYDMHSYHCGPDFVGLCEAMKPVKGPELLMYLRKLKSL
;
A
#
# COMPACT_ATOMS: atom_id res chain seq x y z
N MET A 1 37.09 11.89 3.46
CA MET A 1 36.04 12.92 3.40
C MET A 1 34.90 12.29 2.63
N TYR A 2 33.79 11.98 3.27
CA TYR A 2 32.63 11.39 2.61
C TYR A 2 31.81 12.50 1.96
N VAL A 3 31.35 12.28 0.73
CA VAL A 3 30.42 13.20 0.06
C VAL A 3 29.01 12.75 0.41
N GLU A 4 28.26 13.64 1.04
CA GLU A 4 26.86 13.41 1.40
C GLU A 4 25.95 13.75 0.21
N ILE A 5 25.01 12.85 -0.11
CA ILE A 5 24.04 13.02 -1.20
C ILE A 5 22.62 12.86 -0.64
N TYR A 6 21.81 13.88 -0.88
CA TYR A 6 20.40 13.92 -0.54
C TYR A 6 19.57 13.47 -1.74
N ILE A 7 18.79 12.40 -1.59
CA ILE A 7 18.04 11.81 -2.69
C ILE A 7 16.54 11.92 -2.40
N PHE A 8 15.87 12.73 -3.23
CA PHE A 8 14.43 12.80 -3.34
C PHE A 8 14.03 12.15 -4.66
N GLY A 9 13.54 10.92 -4.60
CA GLY A 9 13.22 10.12 -5.78
C GLY A 9 12.42 8.88 -5.41
N SER A 10 11.97 8.17 -6.45
CA SER A 10 11.28 6.89 -6.31
C SER A 10 12.26 5.73 -6.11
N ASP A 11 11.77 4.63 -5.54
CA ASP A 11 12.51 3.38 -5.40
C ASP A 11 13.17 2.90 -6.70
N GLN A 12 12.47 2.97 -7.83
CA GLN A 12 13.00 2.55 -9.14
C GLN A 12 14.22 3.36 -9.61
N GLU A 13 14.18 4.67 -9.41
CA GLU A 13 15.27 5.58 -9.78
C GLU A 13 16.49 5.33 -8.89
N VAL A 14 16.26 5.14 -7.59
CA VAL A 14 17.34 4.88 -6.64
C VAL A 14 17.97 3.51 -6.87
N VAL A 15 17.18 2.47 -7.18
CA VAL A 15 17.73 1.16 -7.60
C VAL A 15 18.67 1.32 -8.80
N SER A 16 18.25 2.10 -9.79
CA SER A 16 19.05 2.38 -10.98
C SER A 16 20.35 3.12 -10.65
N LEU A 17 20.30 4.07 -9.72
CA LEU A 17 21.45 4.80 -9.21
C LEU A 17 22.43 3.89 -8.46
N MET A 18 21.95 3.05 -7.53
CA MET A 18 22.81 2.14 -6.77
C MET A 18 23.50 1.13 -7.70
N LYS A 19 22.78 0.61 -8.71
CA LYS A 19 23.39 -0.20 -9.77
C LYS A 19 24.47 0.57 -10.53
N ALA A 20 24.32 1.87 -10.75
CA ALA A 20 25.34 2.69 -11.40
C ALA A 20 26.56 2.91 -10.51
N VAL A 21 26.37 3.14 -9.21
CA VAL A 21 27.46 3.25 -8.22
C VAL A 21 28.30 1.98 -8.24
N ARG A 22 27.66 0.80 -8.21
CA ARG A 22 28.33 -0.49 -8.33
C ARG A 22 29.13 -0.62 -9.63
N ARG A 23 28.49 -0.33 -10.78
CA ARG A 23 29.15 -0.42 -12.10
C ARG A 23 30.38 0.48 -12.24
N ASN A 24 30.44 1.57 -11.47
CA ASN A 24 31.56 2.50 -11.48
C ASN A 24 32.57 2.27 -10.33
N ASN A 25 32.46 1.16 -9.59
CA ASN A 25 33.30 0.86 -8.43
C ASN A 25 33.35 2.01 -7.40
N ALA A 26 32.20 2.66 -7.18
CA ALA A 26 32.07 3.80 -6.27
C ALA A 26 31.36 3.43 -4.95
N THR A 27 31.22 2.14 -4.66
CA THR A 27 30.63 1.63 -3.41
C THR A 27 31.42 2.14 -2.21
N GLY A 28 30.73 2.70 -1.21
CA GLY A 28 31.35 3.28 -0.02
C GLY A 28 31.93 4.70 -0.21
N ASN A 29 31.86 5.28 -1.42
CA ASN A 29 32.37 6.64 -1.66
C ASN A 29 31.39 7.74 -1.20
N PHE A 30 30.10 7.42 -1.08
CA PHE A 30 29.03 8.36 -0.78
C PHE A 30 28.31 7.97 0.51
N SER A 31 27.79 8.97 1.21
CA SER A 31 26.84 8.79 2.31
C SER A 31 25.47 9.29 1.85
N TRP A 32 24.43 8.51 2.11
CA TRP A 32 23.09 8.74 1.57
C TRP A 32 22.13 9.27 2.62
N ILE A 33 21.38 10.31 2.25
CA ILE A 33 20.23 10.80 3.01
C ILE A 33 18.98 10.68 2.12
N GLY A 34 18.09 9.74 2.47
CA GLY A 34 16.93 9.38 1.67
C GLY A 34 15.60 9.93 2.16
N SER A 35 14.74 10.33 1.22
CA SER A 35 13.32 10.59 1.45
C SER A 35 12.50 9.31 1.61
N ASP A 36 11.25 9.47 2.06
CA ASP A 36 10.25 8.41 2.22
C ASP A 36 9.89 7.68 0.91
N GLY A 37 10.10 8.31 -0.24
CA GLY A 37 9.86 7.74 -1.57
C GLY A 37 10.65 6.47 -1.90
N TRP A 38 11.76 6.18 -1.20
CA TRP A 38 12.59 4.99 -1.46
C TRP A 38 13.17 4.36 -0.19
N SER A 39 13.09 5.07 0.94
CA SER A 39 13.58 4.59 2.23
C SER A 39 12.84 3.34 2.73
N ALA A 40 13.58 2.41 3.35
CA ALA A 40 13.09 1.11 3.87
C ALA A 40 12.22 0.29 2.90
N ARG A 41 12.35 0.54 1.58
CA ARG A 41 11.80 -0.34 0.56
C ARG A 41 12.81 -1.45 0.29
N ASP A 42 12.42 -2.69 0.56
CA ASP A 42 13.25 -3.87 0.27
C ASP A 42 13.73 -3.89 -1.18
N MET A 43 12.94 -3.35 -2.11
CA MET A 43 13.31 -3.26 -3.53
C MET A 43 14.65 -2.53 -3.73
N VAL A 44 14.93 -1.51 -2.91
CA VAL A 44 16.17 -0.73 -3.01
C VAL A 44 17.32 -1.48 -2.37
N SER A 45 17.12 -2.05 -1.19
CA SER A 45 18.20 -2.67 -0.40
C SER A 45 18.54 -4.09 -0.82
N ALA A 46 17.57 -4.95 -1.14
CA ALA A 46 17.71 -6.42 -1.26
C ALA A 46 18.69 -6.92 -2.35
N THR A 47 19.21 -6.03 -3.19
CA THR A 47 20.26 -6.36 -4.16
C THR A 47 21.38 -5.32 -4.21
N ASN A 48 21.33 -4.30 -3.35
CA ASN A 48 22.25 -3.15 -3.32
C ASN A 48 22.73 -2.80 -1.90
N GLU A 49 22.78 -3.79 -1.00
CA GLU A 49 23.08 -3.61 0.42
C GLU A 49 24.41 -2.89 0.64
N ALA A 50 25.45 -3.27 -0.10
CA ALA A 50 26.77 -2.66 -0.01
C ALA A 50 26.77 -1.20 -0.49
N GLU A 51 25.97 -0.85 -1.49
CA GLU A 51 25.88 0.50 -2.02
C GLU A 51 25.10 1.43 -1.10
N VAL A 52 24.11 0.92 -0.36
CA VAL A 52 23.28 1.72 0.57
C VAL A 52 23.76 1.64 2.02
N GLU A 53 24.90 1.01 2.28
CA GLU A 53 25.44 0.85 3.63
C GLU A 53 25.62 2.22 4.31
N GLY A 54 25.14 2.35 5.55
CA GLY A 54 25.20 3.60 6.31
C GLY A 54 24.20 4.67 5.85
N CYS A 55 23.26 4.36 4.95
CA CYS A 55 22.19 5.29 4.55
C CYS A 55 21.32 5.70 5.74
N LEU A 56 21.11 7.00 5.88
CA LEU A 56 20.13 7.59 6.78
C LEU A 56 18.88 7.95 5.99
N SER A 57 17.70 7.71 6.53
CA SER A 57 16.47 8.07 5.83
C SER A 57 15.36 8.45 6.79
N VAL A 58 14.38 9.18 6.26
CA VAL A 58 13.21 9.64 7.01
C VAL A 58 11.95 8.99 6.46
N GLN A 59 11.07 8.57 7.35
CA GLN A 59 9.76 8.03 7.01
C GLN A 59 8.68 8.64 7.89
N PRO A 60 7.49 8.90 7.34
CA PRO A 60 6.31 9.15 8.16
C PRO A 60 6.11 7.98 9.13
N GLN A 61 5.94 8.29 10.41
CA GLN A 61 5.60 7.29 11.40
C GLN A 61 4.16 6.82 11.14
N ALA A 62 4.00 5.51 10.98
CA ALA A 62 2.71 4.85 10.84
C ALA A 62 2.55 3.77 11.92
N ASN A 63 1.31 3.56 12.35
CA ASN A 63 0.92 2.54 13.31
C ASN A 63 0.23 1.37 12.60
N PRO A 64 0.32 0.14 13.15
CA PRO A 64 -0.44 -0.98 12.62
C PRO A 64 -1.96 -0.72 12.67
N VAL A 65 -2.66 -1.03 11.58
CA VAL A 65 -4.13 -0.98 11.54
C VAL A 65 -4.68 -2.24 12.20
N ILE A 66 -5.25 -2.08 13.39
CA ILE A 66 -5.75 -3.18 14.21
C ILE A 66 -6.81 -3.97 13.43
N GLY A 67 -6.65 -5.30 13.41
CA GLY A 67 -7.58 -6.23 12.77
C GLY A 67 -7.41 -6.38 11.25
N PHE A 68 -6.63 -5.52 10.57
CA PHE A 68 -6.43 -5.63 9.13
C PHE A 68 -5.71 -6.92 8.73
N GLU A 69 -4.65 -7.28 9.46
CA GLU A 69 -3.88 -8.49 9.18
C GLU A 69 -4.75 -9.74 9.32
N GLU A 70 -5.50 -9.86 10.41
CA GLU A 70 -6.42 -10.98 10.64
C GLU A 70 -7.49 -11.05 9.54
N TYR A 71 -8.07 -9.90 9.17
CA TYR A 71 -9.02 -9.79 8.07
C TYR A 71 -8.41 -10.26 6.75
N PHE A 72 -7.23 -9.77 6.39
CA PHE A 72 -6.59 -10.06 5.11
C PHE A 72 -6.16 -11.52 5.01
N LEU A 73 -5.57 -12.07 6.08
CA LEU A 73 -5.19 -13.49 6.15
C LEU A 73 -6.41 -14.43 6.17
N GLY A 74 -7.60 -13.94 6.47
CA GLY A 74 -8.86 -14.67 6.35
C GLY A 74 -9.42 -14.75 4.92
N LEU A 75 -8.85 -14.02 3.97
CA LEU A 75 -9.35 -14.00 2.59
C LEU A 75 -8.92 -15.24 1.79
N THR A 76 -9.84 -15.71 0.96
CA THR A 76 -9.62 -16.75 -0.04
C THR A 76 -10.22 -16.32 -1.37
N VAL A 77 -9.84 -16.97 -2.47
CA VAL A 77 -10.38 -16.67 -3.80
C VAL A 77 -11.89 -16.91 -3.85
N GLU A 78 -12.42 -17.82 -3.04
CA GLU A 78 -13.84 -18.15 -2.93
C GLU A 78 -14.63 -17.07 -2.20
N ASN A 79 -14.11 -16.55 -1.08
CA ASN A 79 -14.82 -15.58 -0.25
C ASN A 79 -14.62 -14.11 -0.69
N ASN A 80 -13.63 -13.83 -1.54
CA ASN A 80 -13.29 -12.47 -1.97
C ASN A 80 -13.63 -12.20 -3.45
N LYS A 81 -14.91 -12.32 -3.81
CA LYS A 81 -15.36 -12.07 -5.21
C LYS A 81 -15.40 -10.60 -5.63
N ARG A 82 -15.29 -9.67 -4.66
CA ARG A 82 -15.36 -8.22 -4.91
C ARG A 82 -14.08 -7.64 -5.51
N ASN A 83 -12.93 -8.28 -5.28
CA ASN A 83 -11.64 -7.81 -5.77
C ASN A 83 -11.27 -8.59 -7.04
N PRO A 84 -11.32 -7.97 -8.23
CA PRO A 84 -11.05 -8.68 -9.49
C PRO A 84 -9.59 -9.14 -9.62
N TRP A 85 -8.65 -8.52 -8.90
CA TRP A 85 -7.22 -8.85 -8.94
C TRP A 85 -6.80 -9.91 -7.92
N PHE A 86 -7.72 -10.35 -7.06
CA PHE A 86 -7.35 -11.26 -5.96
C PHE A 86 -6.92 -12.65 -6.45
N THR A 87 -7.51 -13.14 -7.55
CA THR A 87 -7.09 -14.39 -8.18
C THR A 87 -5.66 -14.29 -8.70
N GLU A 88 -5.31 -13.21 -9.39
CA GLU A 88 -3.96 -12.98 -9.92
C GLU A 88 -2.93 -12.85 -8.79
N PHE A 89 -3.29 -12.12 -7.72
CA PHE A 89 -2.49 -12.06 -6.50
C PHE A 89 -2.24 -13.45 -5.90
N TRP A 90 -3.27 -14.29 -5.82
CA TRP A 90 -3.16 -15.64 -5.27
C TRP A 90 -2.22 -16.52 -6.11
N GLU A 91 -2.37 -16.45 -7.44
CA GLU A 91 -1.52 -17.16 -8.40
C GLU A 91 -0.04 -16.76 -8.26
N GLU A 92 0.25 -15.45 -8.20
CA GLU A 92 1.61 -14.93 -7.99
C GLU A 92 2.14 -15.29 -6.59
N HIS A 93 1.33 -15.14 -5.55
CA HIS A 93 1.78 -15.36 -4.19
C HIS A 93 2.14 -16.84 -3.93
N PHE A 94 1.36 -17.77 -4.45
CA PHE A 94 1.60 -19.21 -4.31
C PHE A 94 2.35 -19.84 -5.50
N GLN A 95 2.67 -19.05 -6.54
CA GLN A 95 3.34 -19.49 -7.77
C GLN A 95 2.63 -20.68 -8.44
N CYS A 96 1.30 -20.57 -8.59
CA CYS A 96 0.41 -21.60 -9.12
C CYS A 96 -0.68 -20.97 -10.00
N ARG A 97 -1.41 -21.79 -10.76
CA ARG A 97 -2.58 -21.34 -11.52
C ARG A 97 -3.87 -21.74 -10.81
N TYR A 98 -4.77 -20.80 -10.59
CA TYR A 98 -6.03 -21.07 -9.91
C TYR A 98 -6.99 -21.82 -10.83
N PRO A 99 -7.73 -22.84 -10.35
CA PRO A 99 -8.62 -23.63 -11.20
C PRO A 99 -9.66 -22.76 -11.92
N LYS A 100 -9.79 -22.95 -13.24
CA LYS A 100 -10.71 -22.22 -14.12
C LYS A 100 -10.44 -20.70 -14.21
N SER A 101 -9.26 -20.23 -13.79
CA SER A 101 -8.84 -18.85 -14.04
C SER A 101 -8.61 -18.60 -15.53
N VAL A 102 -8.91 -17.37 -15.97
CA VAL A 102 -8.61 -16.92 -17.33
C VAL A 102 -7.09 -16.91 -17.53
N ARG A 103 -6.62 -17.40 -18.68
CA ARG A 103 -5.19 -17.40 -18.99
C ARG A 103 -4.76 -15.98 -19.39
N THR A 104 -3.73 -15.47 -18.74
CA THR A 104 -3.13 -14.15 -18.97
C THR A 104 -1.64 -14.32 -19.30
N PRO A 105 -0.96 -13.28 -19.82
CA PRO A 105 0.50 -13.29 -19.99
C PRO A 105 1.28 -13.49 -18.68
N TYR A 106 0.63 -13.23 -17.52
CA TYR A 106 1.27 -13.27 -16.21
C TYR A 106 1.14 -14.64 -15.54
N ASN A 107 0.07 -15.41 -15.83
CA ASN A 107 -0.12 -16.76 -15.28
C ASN A 107 0.22 -17.89 -16.28
N SER A 108 0.75 -17.54 -17.45
CA SER A 108 1.05 -18.54 -18.49
C SER A 108 2.15 -19.52 -18.08
N ASN A 109 3.06 -19.07 -17.22
CA ASN A 109 4.26 -19.81 -16.84
C ASN A 109 4.01 -20.78 -15.66
N TYR A 110 2.85 -20.70 -15.02
CA TYR A 110 2.49 -21.63 -13.95
C TYR A 110 1.98 -22.95 -14.54
N SER A 111 2.74 -24.02 -14.28
CA SER A 111 2.45 -25.38 -14.73
C SER A 111 1.63 -26.19 -13.72
N ILE A 112 1.50 -25.69 -12.48
CA ILE A 112 0.88 -26.38 -11.35
C ILE A 112 -0.43 -25.66 -10.99
N GLU A 113 -1.50 -26.42 -10.76
CA GLU A 113 -2.75 -25.87 -10.24
C GLU A 113 -2.66 -25.59 -8.74
N CYS A 114 -3.28 -24.49 -8.29
CA CYS A 114 -3.31 -24.13 -6.87
C CYS A 114 -4.08 -25.16 -6.03
N ASP A 115 -3.52 -25.56 -4.88
CA ASP A 115 -4.23 -26.43 -3.93
C ASP A 115 -5.37 -25.65 -3.26
N SER A 116 -6.54 -26.27 -3.19
CA SER A 116 -7.70 -25.84 -2.41
C SER A 116 -7.42 -25.58 -0.93
N LYS A 117 -6.35 -26.16 -0.38
CA LYS A 117 -5.96 -26.03 1.03
C LYS A 117 -5.08 -24.82 1.32
N PHE A 118 -4.55 -24.16 0.30
CA PHE A 118 -3.65 -23.03 0.49
C PHE A 118 -4.31 -21.95 1.35
N ASN A 119 -3.51 -21.41 2.26
CA ASN A 119 -3.95 -20.35 3.16
C ASN A 119 -2.84 -19.29 3.27
N LEU A 120 -3.23 -18.02 3.32
CA LEU A 120 -2.27 -16.92 3.48
C LEU A 120 -1.48 -17.00 4.80
N ARG A 121 -1.96 -17.76 5.79
CA ARG A 121 -1.21 -18.02 7.04
C ARG A 121 -0.03 -18.97 6.85
N GLU A 122 -0.03 -19.82 5.81
CA GLU A 122 1.09 -20.72 5.51
C GLU A 122 2.26 -19.96 4.87
N LYS A 123 1.94 -18.90 4.13
CA LYS A 123 2.91 -17.98 3.52
C LYS A 123 2.39 -16.56 3.70
N ILE A 124 2.80 -15.91 4.80
CA ILE A 124 2.31 -14.57 5.12
C ILE A 124 2.88 -13.57 4.08
N PRO A 125 2.01 -12.79 3.39
CA PRO A 125 2.47 -11.75 2.49
C PRO A 125 3.10 -10.60 3.28
N LYS A 126 4.03 -9.88 2.65
CA LYS A 126 4.60 -8.67 3.26
C LYS A 126 3.54 -7.56 3.26
N PHE A 127 3.20 -7.05 4.43
CA PHE A 127 2.28 -5.93 4.57
C PHE A 127 2.96 -4.58 4.31
N GLU A 128 2.18 -3.63 3.79
CA GLU A 128 2.61 -2.24 3.62
C GLU A 128 2.62 -1.53 4.98
N ASN A 129 3.77 -0.94 5.33
CA ASN A 129 3.96 -0.24 6.60
C ASN A 129 3.16 1.07 6.67
N GLN A 130 2.77 1.61 5.51
CA GLN A 130 2.04 2.87 5.38
C GLN A 130 0.51 2.68 5.30
N LEU A 131 -0.01 1.49 5.64
CA LEU A 131 -1.43 1.17 5.53
C LEU A 131 -2.34 2.11 6.36
N GLN A 132 -1.84 2.63 7.48
CA GLN A 132 -2.57 3.58 8.31
C GLN A 132 -3.09 4.77 7.49
N PHE A 133 -2.24 5.38 6.65
CA PHE A 133 -2.62 6.56 5.89
C PHE A 133 -3.78 6.30 4.91
N VAL A 134 -3.87 5.08 4.38
CA VAL A 134 -4.98 4.66 3.52
C VAL A 134 -6.26 4.52 4.35
N SER A 135 -6.18 3.88 5.51
CA SER A 135 -7.30 3.73 6.44
C SER A 135 -7.82 5.10 6.92
N ASP A 136 -6.92 5.96 7.38
CA ASP A 136 -7.24 7.29 7.90
C ASP A 136 -7.87 8.18 6.81
N SER A 137 -7.43 8.04 5.56
CA SER A 137 -8.06 8.73 4.43
C SER A 137 -9.53 8.33 4.26
N VAL A 138 -9.85 7.04 4.33
CA VAL A 138 -11.25 6.57 4.24
C VAL A 138 -12.07 7.03 5.43
N LEU A 139 -11.49 6.95 6.64
CA LEU A 139 -12.13 7.42 7.86
C LEU A 139 -12.41 8.92 7.83
N ALA A 140 -11.50 9.74 7.28
CA ALA A 140 -11.72 11.16 7.11
C ALA A 140 -12.96 11.44 6.25
N PHE A 141 -13.15 10.74 5.13
CA PHE A 141 -14.36 10.86 4.33
C PHE A 141 -15.61 10.39 5.09
N ALA A 142 -15.52 9.29 5.85
CA ALA A 142 -16.63 8.81 6.65
C ALA A 142 -17.08 9.83 7.71
N HIS A 143 -16.14 10.43 8.44
CA HIS A 143 -16.41 11.48 9.42
C HIS A 143 -16.98 12.74 8.78
N ALA A 144 -16.42 13.20 7.64
CA ALA A 144 -16.97 14.37 6.94
C ALA A 144 -18.40 14.14 6.44
N LEU A 145 -18.70 12.95 5.92
CA LEU A 145 -20.05 12.58 5.49
C LEU A 145 -21.00 12.47 6.67
N TYR A 146 -20.54 11.96 7.82
CA TYR A 146 -21.32 11.88 9.04
C TYR A 146 -21.69 13.27 9.59
N ASP A 147 -20.73 14.20 9.63
CA ASP A 147 -20.98 15.58 10.07
C ASP A 147 -21.94 16.31 9.13
N MET A 148 -21.74 16.13 7.81
CA MET A 148 -22.64 16.67 6.79
C MET A 148 -24.06 16.11 6.94
N HIS A 149 -24.17 14.79 7.10
CA HIS A 149 -25.46 14.11 7.31
C HIS A 149 -26.16 14.59 8.57
N SER A 150 -25.46 14.65 9.69
CA SER A 150 -26.02 15.13 10.96
C SER A 150 -26.53 16.57 10.87
N TYR A 151 -25.87 17.43 10.10
CA TYR A 151 -26.30 18.82 9.89
C TYR A 151 -27.52 18.93 8.97
N HIS A 152 -27.55 18.22 7.83
CA HIS A 152 -28.61 18.37 6.84
C HIS A 152 -29.84 17.51 7.10
N CYS A 153 -29.63 16.28 7.59
CA CYS A 153 -30.68 15.31 7.80
C CYS A 153 -31.11 15.21 9.27
N GLY A 154 -30.25 15.63 10.20
CA GLY A 154 -30.44 15.48 11.64
C GLY A 154 -29.82 14.19 12.19
N PRO A 155 -29.45 14.15 13.49
CA PRO A 155 -28.62 13.08 14.07
C PRO A 155 -29.31 11.70 14.09
N ASP A 156 -30.64 11.67 14.18
CA ASP A 156 -31.42 10.42 14.26
C ASP A 156 -32.00 9.98 12.91
N PHE A 157 -31.72 10.72 11.83
CA PHE A 157 -32.28 10.41 10.52
C PHE A 157 -31.58 9.20 9.89
N VAL A 158 -32.34 8.20 9.47
CA VAL A 158 -31.79 6.99 8.83
C VAL A 158 -31.82 7.13 7.30
N GLY A 159 -30.65 6.96 6.68
CA GLY A 159 -30.48 7.06 5.22
C GLY A 159 -30.20 8.48 4.73
N LEU A 160 -30.31 8.70 3.42
CA LEU A 160 -30.06 10.00 2.80
C LEU A 160 -31.35 10.82 2.68
N CYS A 161 -31.36 12.02 3.25
CA CYS A 161 -32.41 13.00 3.06
C CYS A 161 -32.26 13.74 1.71
N GLU A 162 -33.32 14.43 1.27
CA GLU A 162 -33.34 15.14 -0.03
C GLU A 162 -32.28 16.23 -0.13
N ALA A 163 -31.87 16.85 0.99
CA ALA A 163 -30.80 17.83 1.01
C ALA A 163 -29.42 17.26 0.60
N MET A 164 -29.24 15.93 0.69
CA MET A 164 -28.02 15.21 0.29
C MET A 164 -28.19 14.42 -1.01
N LYS A 165 -29.27 14.66 -1.77
CA LYS A 165 -29.52 14.02 -3.08
C LYS A 165 -29.54 15.09 -4.20
N PRO A 166 -28.42 15.29 -4.93
CA PRO A 166 -27.11 14.65 -4.78
C PRO A 166 -26.25 15.33 -3.71
N VAL A 167 -25.23 14.62 -3.22
CA VAL A 167 -24.18 15.21 -2.38
C VAL A 167 -23.36 16.19 -3.21
N LYS A 168 -23.20 17.42 -2.73
CA LYS A 168 -22.46 18.47 -3.42
C LYS A 168 -20.99 18.44 -3.00
N GLY A 169 -20.10 18.18 -3.97
CA GLY A 169 -18.65 18.12 -3.73
C GLY A 169 -18.04 19.34 -3.01
N PRO A 170 -18.34 20.59 -3.41
CA PRO A 170 -17.83 21.78 -2.72
C PRO A 170 -18.27 21.87 -1.25
N GLU A 171 -19.46 21.37 -0.94
CA GLU A 171 -20.00 21.35 0.42
C GLU A 171 -19.31 20.27 1.26
N LEU A 172 -19.16 19.05 0.72
CA LEU A 172 -18.38 17.99 1.37
C LEU A 172 -16.93 18.43 1.67
N LEU A 173 -16.30 19.19 0.77
CA LEU A 173 -14.98 19.76 1.00
C LEU A 173 -14.94 20.71 2.22
N MET A 174 -16.02 21.43 2.50
CA MET A 174 -16.10 22.27 3.70
C MET A 174 -16.08 21.44 4.98
N TYR A 175 -16.73 20.27 5.00
CA TYR A 175 -16.69 19.35 6.13
C TYR A 175 -15.33 18.68 6.29
N LEU A 176 -14.73 18.20 5.18
CA LEU A 176 -13.36 17.64 5.18
C LEU A 176 -12.34 18.62 5.76
N ARG A 177 -12.44 19.92 5.44
CA ARG A 177 -11.53 20.96 5.97
C ARG A 177 -11.70 21.27 7.46
N LYS A 178 -12.83 20.91 8.06
CA LYS A 178 -13.14 21.16 9.47
C LYS A 178 -12.73 20.01 10.39
N LEU A 179 -12.44 18.85 9.83
CA LEU A 179 -11.96 17.71 10.60
C LEU A 179 -10.69 18.10 11.36
N LYS A 180 -10.69 17.83 12.66
CA LYS A 180 -9.47 17.87 13.47
C LYS A 180 -8.76 16.53 13.30
N SER A 181 -7.43 16.52 13.42
CA SER A 181 -6.63 15.29 13.33
C SER A 181 -7.26 14.19 14.21
N LEU A 182 -7.57 13.06 13.58
CA LEU A 182 -7.99 11.82 14.25
C LEU A 182 -6.88 11.29 15.15
#